data_AF-A0A929I271-F1
#
_entry.id   AF-A0A929I271-F1
#
_cell.length_a   1.000
_cell.length_b   1.000
_cell.length_c   1.000
_cell.angle_alpha   90.00
_cell.angle_beta   90.00
_cell.angle_gamma   90.00
#
_symmetry.space_group_name_H-M   'P 1'
#
loop_
_entity.id
_entity.type
_entity.pdbx_description
1 polymer ?
#
loop_
_entity_poly.entity_id
_entity_poly.type
_entity_poly.pdbx_seq_one_letter_code
_entity_poly.pdbx_strand_id
1 'polypeptide(L)'
;MDQNQILKQMIDFNKAAFDNTFNAMTMVYGQSEKMVGTFLQQATWLPEEGRKAIENWMQTYNKGCEDFKKQVNDNYQKVEEFFAGSGK
;
A
#
# COMPACT_ATOMS: atom_id res chain seq x y z
N MET A 1 5.23 33.47 6.09
CA MET A 1 4.56 32.21 6.45
C MET A 1 5.33 31.62 7.61
N ASP A 2 4.64 31.13 8.64
CA ASP A 2 5.27 30.46 9.77
C ASP A 2 5.95 29.17 9.27
N GLN A 3 7.18 28.89 9.73
CA GLN A 3 7.95 27.71 9.34
C GLN A 3 7.18 26.41 9.64
N ASN A 4 6.38 26.40 10.70
CA ASN A 4 5.49 25.28 11.05
C ASN A 4 4.37 25.08 10.02
N GLN A 5 3.83 26.15 9.44
CA GLN A 5 2.81 26.05 8.38
C GLN A 5 3.38 25.48 7.08
N ILE A 6 4.59 25.91 6.70
CA ILE A 6 5.28 25.37 5.50
C ILE A 6 5.57 23.88 5.69
N LEU A 7 6.05 23.48 6.86
CA LEU A 7 6.33 22.08 7.17
C LEU A 7 5.07 21.21 7.14
N LYS A 8 3.96 21.69 7.72
CA LYS A 8 2.66 21.00 7.65
C LYS A 8 2.21 20.80 6.21
N GLN A 9 2.25 21.84 5.38
CA GLN A 9 1.88 21.74 3.97
C GLN A 9 2.74 20.72 3.21
N MET A 10 4.05 20.66 3.49
CA MET A 10 4.93 19.65 2.89
C MET A 10 4.56 18.22 3.31
N ILE A 11 4.24 18.00 4.58
CA ILE A 11 3.81 16.68 5.10
C ILE A 11 2.49 16.26 4.44
N ASP A 12 1.50 17.15 4.42
CA ASP A 12 0.19 16.90 3.80
C ASP A 12 0.33 16.56 2.31
N PHE A 13 1.20 17.29 1.58
CA PHE A 13 1.50 17.02 0.19
C PHE A 13 2.14 15.64 -0.02
N ASN A 14 3.14 15.28 0.79
CA ASN A 14 3.80 13.97 0.71
C ASN A 14 2.83 12.84 1.01
N LYS A 15 1.94 13.02 2.01
CA LYS A 15 0.90 12.04 2.34
C LYS A 15 -0.05 11.83 1.17
N ALA A 16 -0.57 12.93 0.58
CA ALA A 16 -1.48 12.86 -0.55
C ALA A 16 -0.82 12.20 -1.78
N ALA A 17 0.44 12.53 -2.07
CA ALA A 17 1.20 11.91 -3.15
C ALA A 17 1.39 10.40 -2.93
N PHE A 18 1.71 10.00 -1.70
CA PHE A 18 1.79 8.59 -1.32
C PHE A 18 0.46 7.87 -1.50
N ASP A 19 -0.64 8.41 -0.93
CA ASP A 19 -1.96 7.79 -0.99
C ASP A 19 -2.43 7.58 -2.44
N ASN A 20 -2.26 8.59 -3.28
CA ASN A 20 -2.62 8.51 -4.70
C ASN A 20 -1.79 7.46 -5.45
N THR A 21 -0.47 7.45 -5.24
CA THR A 21 0.43 6.50 -5.91
C THR A 21 0.17 5.07 -5.43
N PHE A 22 -0.01 4.89 -4.12
CA PHE A 22 -0.33 3.59 -3.54
C PHE A 22 -1.65 3.05 -4.08
N ASN A 23 -2.71 3.86 -4.09
CA ASN A 23 -4.02 3.45 -4.64
C ASN A 23 -3.91 3.09 -6.13
N ALA A 24 -3.16 3.86 -6.93
CA ALA A 24 -2.91 3.54 -8.33
C ALA A 24 -2.21 2.18 -8.51
N MET A 25 -1.16 1.92 -7.72
CA MET A 25 -0.46 0.63 -7.73
C MET A 25 -1.37 -0.52 -7.29
N THR A 26 -2.17 -0.35 -6.24
CA THR A 26 -3.12 -1.37 -5.78
C THR A 26 -4.15 -1.70 -6.86
N MET A 27 -4.64 -0.71 -7.61
CA MET A 27 -5.55 -0.96 -8.74
C MET A 27 -4.89 -1.80 -9.84
N VAL A 28 -3.65 -1.47 -10.23
CA VAL A 28 -2.89 -2.24 -11.24
C VAL A 28 -2.60 -3.66 -10.75
N TYR A 29 -2.22 -3.80 -9.48
CA TYR A 29 -1.98 -5.10 -8.86
C TYR A 29 -3.24 -5.97 -8.86
N GLY A 30 -4.39 -5.41 -8.46
CA GLY A 30 -5.66 -6.15 -8.43
C GLY A 30 -6.13 -6.62 -9.82
N GLN A 31 -5.82 -5.87 -10.89
CA GLN A 31 -6.06 -6.36 -12.26
C GLN A 31 -5.09 -7.47 -12.66
N SER A 32 -3.82 -7.35 -12.26
CA SER A 32 -2.79 -8.36 -12.53
C SER A 32 -3.09 -9.67 -11.80
N GLU A 33 -3.54 -9.61 -10.54
CA GLU A 33 -3.95 -10.77 -9.75
C GLU A 33 -5.11 -11.52 -10.43
N LYS A 34 -6.12 -10.80 -10.95
CA LYS A 34 -7.21 -11.41 -11.73
C LYS A 34 -6.69 -12.13 -12.96
N MET A 35 -5.78 -11.50 -13.71
CA MET A 35 -5.17 -12.10 -14.89
C MET A 35 -4.40 -13.38 -14.54
N VAL A 36 -3.60 -13.35 -13.46
CA VAL A 36 -2.90 -14.53 -12.95
C VAL A 36 -3.89 -15.62 -12.53
N GLY A 37 -4.96 -15.26 -11.83
CA GLY A 37 -6.03 -16.20 -11.45
C GLY A 37 -6.64 -16.91 -12.66
N THR A 38 -7.00 -16.16 -13.72
CA THR A 38 -7.51 -16.75 -14.97
C THR A 38 -6.47 -17.65 -15.64
N PHE A 39 -5.21 -17.23 -15.68
CA PHE A 39 -4.12 -18.04 -16.24
C PHE A 39 -3.94 -19.37 -15.47
N LEU A 40 -3.94 -19.33 -14.14
CA LEU A 40 -3.78 -20.53 -13.29
C LEU A 40 -4.93 -21.53 -13.43
N GLN A 41 -6.14 -21.05 -13.69
CA GLN A 41 -7.30 -21.90 -13.97
C GLN A 41 -7.13 -22.69 -15.28
N GLN A 42 -6.50 -22.09 -16.29
CA GLN A 42 -6.28 -22.71 -17.60
C GLN A 42 -4.97 -23.53 -17.67
N ALA A 43 -4.08 -23.39 -16.69
CA ALA A 43 -2.82 -24.10 -16.63
C ALA A 43 -2.99 -25.59 -16.24
N THR A 44 -3.42 -26.42 -17.20
CA THR A 44 -3.58 -27.88 -17.00
C THR A 44 -2.26 -28.62 -16.72
N TRP A 45 -1.13 -27.99 -17.06
CA TRP A 45 0.21 -28.51 -16.81
C TRP A 45 0.71 -28.26 -15.38
N LEU A 46 0.04 -27.41 -14.60
CA LEU A 46 0.49 -27.01 -13.27
C LEU A 46 -0.14 -27.92 -12.20
N PRO A 47 0.67 -28.61 -11.37
CA PRO A 47 0.16 -29.39 -10.24
C PRO A 47 -0.55 -28.51 -9.19
N GLU A 48 -1.46 -29.11 -8.43
CA GLU A 48 -2.25 -28.40 -7.41
C GLU A 48 -1.38 -27.70 -6.35
N GLU A 49 -0.28 -28.32 -5.93
CA GLU A 49 0.66 -27.72 -4.98
C GLU A 49 1.30 -26.44 -5.54
N GLY A 50 1.68 -26.45 -6.82
CA GLY A 50 2.22 -25.27 -7.50
C GLY A 50 1.19 -24.15 -7.61
N ARG A 51 -0.07 -24.48 -7.90
CA ARG A 51 -1.18 -23.51 -7.90
C ARG A 51 -1.36 -22.87 -6.52
N LYS A 52 -1.43 -23.69 -5.46
CA LYS A 52 -1.53 -23.21 -4.06
C LYS A 52 -0.35 -22.34 -3.66
N ALA A 53 0.86 -22.67 -4.08
CA ALA A 53 2.05 -21.86 -3.79
C ALA A 53 1.94 -20.44 -4.38
N ILE A 54 1.45 -20.32 -5.62
CA ILE A 54 1.25 -19.01 -6.28
C ILE A 54 0.11 -18.23 -5.61
N GLU A 55 -1.02 -18.88 -5.30
CA GLU A 55 -2.13 -18.27 -4.57
C GLU A 55 -1.69 -17.72 -3.20
N ASN A 56 -0.95 -18.51 -2.42
CA ASN A 56 -0.39 -18.10 -1.14
C ASN A 56 0.60 -16.95 -1.27
N TRP A 57 1.43 -16.95 -2.33
CA TRP A 57 2.35 -15.86 -2.61
C TRP A 57 1.60 -14.55 -2.89
N MET A 58 0.56 -14.59 -3.74
CA MET A 58 -0.25 -13.41 -4.05
C MET A 58 -0.96 -12.85 -2.80
N GLN A 59 -1.52 -13.73 -1.95
CA GLN A 59 -2.15 -13.33 -0.69
C GLN A 59 -1.14 -12.71 0.28
N THR A 60 0.05 -13.30 0.40
CA THR A 60 1.12 -12.80 1.28
C THR A 60 1.61 -11.43 0.80
N TYR A 61 1.78 -11.24 -0.51
CA TYR A 61 2.14 -9.95 -1.09
C TYR A 61 1.07 -8.89 -0.80
N ASN A 62 -0.21 -9.20 -1.04
CA ASN A 62 -1.30 -8.26 -0.77
C ASN A 62 -1.34 -7.84 0.71
N LYS A 63 -1.21 -8.81 1.63
CA LYS A 63 -1.10 -8.53 3.06
C LYS A 63 0.09 -7.62 3.38
N GLY A 64 1.25 -7.87 2.80
CA GLY A 64 2.44 -7.02 2.97
C GLY A 64 2.22 -5.58 2.50
N CYS A 65 1.51 -5.39 1.38
CA CYS A 65 1.13 -4.05 0.92
C CYS A 65 0.17 -3.34 1.88
N GLU A 66 -0.83 -4.05 2.40
CA GLU A 66 -1.78 -3.51 3.39
C GLU A 66 -1.07 -3.11 4.69
N ASP A 67 -0.20 -3.98 5.20
CA ASP A 67 0.59 -3.74 6.41
C ASP A 67 1.54 -2.53 6.22
N PHE A 68 2.17 -2.41 5.04
CA PHE A 68 2.99 -1.24 4.69
C PHE A 68 2.18 0.05 4.65
N LYS A 69 1.00 0.06 3.99
CA LYS A 69 0.13 1.24 3.97
C LYS A 69 -0.29 1.65 5.38
N LYS A 70 -0.65 0.67 6.21
CA LYS A 70 -0.98 0.90 7.61
C LYS A 70 0.18 1.55 8.36
N GLN A 71 1.39 1.02 8.22
CA GLN A 71 2.57 1.59 8.87
C GLN A 71 2.87 3.02 8.42
N VAL A 72 2.70 3.31 7.13
CA VAL A 72 2.86 4.67 6.60
C VAL A 72 1.81 5.61 7.20
N ASN A 73 0.54 5.22 7.24
CA ASN A 73 -0.53 6.00 7.85
C ASN A 73 -0.29 6.26 9.34
N ASP A 74 0.07 5.22 10.11
CA ASP A 74 0.38 5.32 11.54
C ASP A 74 1.56 6.30 11.77
N ASN A 75 2.55 6.32 10.87
CA ASN A 75 3.69 7.22 10.96
C ASN A 75 3.32 8.67 10.63
N TYR A 76 2.50 8.92 9.59
CA TYR A 76 1.99 10.26 9.29
C TYR A 76 1.16 10.81 10.46
N GLN A 77 0.30 9.99 11.07
CA GLN A 77 -0.46 10.40 12.25
C GLN A 77 0.46 10.82 13.42
N LYS A 78 1.50 10.04 13.72
CA LYS A 78 2.47 10.41 14.77
C LYS A 78 3.18 11.73 14.49
N VAL A 79 3.51 11.98 13.23
CA VAL A 79 4.12 13.25 12.80
C VAL A 79 3.13 14.40 13.02
N GLU A 80 1.87 14.25 12.63
CA GLU A 80 0.82 15.25 12.88
C GLU A 80 0.61 15.51 14.38
N GLU A 81 0.55 14.46 15.20
CA GLU A 81 0.43 14.56 16.66
C GLU A 81 1.63 15.26 17.30
N PHE A 82 2.85 14.95 16.87
CA PHE A 82 4.06 15.63 17.33
C PHE A 82 3.96 17.14 17.06
N PHE A 83 3.60 17.53 15.84
CA PHE A 83 3.47 18.94 15.47
C PHE A 83 2.31 19.65 16.17
N ALA A 84 1.19 18.97 16.42
CA ALA A 84 0.08 19.51 17.20
C ALA A 84 0.42 19.68 18.69
N GLY A 85 1.24 18.78 19.24
CA GLY A 85 1.73 18.83 20.63
C GLY A 85 2.83 19.87 20.87
N SER A 86 3.68 20.12 19.86
CA SER A 86 4.75 21.14 19.91
C SER A 86 4.24 22.58 19.70
N GLY A 87 2.93 22.77 19.50
CA GLY A 87 2.28 24.08 19.43
C GLY A 87 1.80 24.64 20.78
N LYS A 88 2.29 24.10 21.91
CA LYS A 88 2.10 24.67 23.26
C LYS A 88 3.32 25.43 23.72
#